data_AF-A0A0D3J9S6-F1
#
_entry.id   AF-A0A0D3J9S6-F1
#
_cell.length_a   1.000
_cell.length_b   1.000
_cell.length_c   1.000
_cell.angle_alpha   90.00
_cell.angle_beta   90.00
_cell.angle_gamma   90.00
#
_symmetry.space_group_name_H-M   'P 1'
#
loop_
_entity.id
_entity.type
_entity.pdbx_description
1 polymer ?
#
loop_
_entity_poly.entity_id
_entity_poly.type
_entity_poly.pdbx_seq_one_letter_code
_entity_poly.pdbx_strand_id
1 'polypeptide(L)'
;MPSQPTETLVPPTRLSASKLEYSVHRPSRLLRRDIELVFRPDLEAEFQRQRPGASSDAKDGWLHEVLLAIPTWQPATQDLSEISDQVNGERRELLANFTTWSSSLRARLAPHWTDASCPLEGCAKYGTPTSVIYNELEGLTSLLKYSSVPIGCCGIVLHPEWQRCAYPVTLFTTAPPELLLAAIAETEAERGGA
;
A
#
# COMPACT_ATOMS: atom_id res chain seq x y z
N MET A 1 3.17 -8.23 26.97
CA MET A 1 2.95 -7.06 26.09
C MET A 1 1.68 -7.35 25.28
N PRO A 2 0.68 -6.47 25.28
CA PRO A 2 -0.57 -6.72 24.57
C PRO A 2 -0.33 -6.80 23.06
N SER A 3 -1.04 -7.70 22.38
CA SER A 3 -1.06 -7.77 20.92
C SER A 3 -1.68 -6.50 20.35
N GLN A 4 -1.01 -5.85 19.40
CA GLN A 4 -1.59 -4.78 18.58
C GLN A 4 -1.98 -5.40 17.23
N PRO A 5 -3.23 -5.88 17.07
CA PRO A 5 -3.70 -6.44 15.80
C PRO A 5 -3.86 -5.34 14.75
N THR A 6 -4.04 -5.75 13.50
CA THR A 6 -4.45 -4.84 12.44
C THR A 6 -5.84 -4.26 12.77
N GLU A 7 -6.01 -2.96 12.56
CA GLU A 7 -7.29 -2.25 12.67
C GLU A 7 -7.70 -1.74 11.30
N THR A 8 -8.94 -2.03 10.86
CA THR A 8 -9.50 -1.47 9.64
C THR A 8 -10.19 -0.14 9.94
N LEU A 9 -9.72 0.94 9.34
CA LEU A 9 -10.29 2.29 9.47
C LEU A 9 -11.32 2.57 8.38
N VAL A 10 -11.04 2.11 7.16
CA VAL A 10 -11.94 2.22 6.01
C VAL A 10 -12.05 0.86 5.35
N PRO A 11 -13.25 0.29 5.24
CA PRO A 11 -13.46 -0.99 4.56
C PRO A 11 -13.20 -0.84 3.06
N PRO A 12 -13.08 -1.96 2.32
CA PRO A 12 -12.95 -1.94 0.86
C PRO A 12 -13.97 -1.02 0.20
N THR A 13 -13.48 -0.01 -0.52
CA THR A 13 -14.25 1.09 -1.11
C THR A 13 -13.77 1.33 -2.53
N ARG A 14 -14.72 1.40 -3.46
CA ARG A 14 -14.44 1.59 -4.89
C ARG A 14 -14.29 3.06 -5.26
N LEU A 15 -13.32 3.30 -6.14
CA LEU A 15 -13.00 4.56 -6.76
C LEU A 15 -13.30 4.45 -8.26
N SER A 16 -14.37 5.12 -8.71
CA SER A 16 -14.87 4.94 -10.08
C SER A 16 -13.96 5.55 -11.14
N ALA A 17 -13.36 6.72 -10.88
CA ALA A 17 -12.57 7.44 -11.88
C ALA A 17 -11.20 6.79 -12.09
N SER A 18 -10.53 6.41 -11.01
CA SER A 18 -9.26 5.67 -11.08
C SER A 18 -9.42 4.17 -11.32
N LYS A 19 -10.64 3.61 -11.25
CA LYS A 19 -10.91 2.17 -11.36
C LYS A 19 -10.12 1.34 -10.34
N LEU A 20 -9.94 1.90 -9.14
CA LEU A 20 -9.29 1.25 -8.01
C LEU A 20 -10.33 0.86 -6.96
N GLU A 21 -10.01 -0.14 -6.16
CA GLU A 21 -10.61 -0.35 -4.84
C GLU A 21 -9.51 -0.12 -3.80
N TYR A 22 -9.82 0.57 -2.72
CA TYR A 22 -8.87 0.80 -1.63
C TYR A 22 -9.51 0.46 -0.29
N SER A 23 -8.69 0.22 0.71
CA SER A 23 -9.09 0.20 2.11
C SER A 23 -7.98 0.84 2.94
N VAL A 24 -8.26 1.22 4.19
CA VAL A 24 -7.27 1.89 5.05
C VAL A 24 -7.17 1.14 6.36
N HIS A 25 -5.94 0.85 6.77
CA HIS A 25 -5.66 0.04 7.96
C HIS A 25 -4.53 0.63 8.79
N ARG A 26 -4.61 0.47 10.11
CA ARG A 26 -3.41 0.51 10.97
C ARG A 26 -2.80 -0.88 11.00
N PRO A 27 -1.52 -1.06 10.60
CA PRO A 27 -0.92 -2.39 10.55
C PRO A 27 -0.68 -2.93 11.97
N SER A 28 -0.76 -4.26 12.12
CA SER A 28 -0.32 -4.93 13.34
C SER A 28 1.17 -4.65 13.65
N ARG A 29 1.60 -4.85 14.90
CA ARG A 29 3.01 -4.61 15.28
C ARG A 29 4.01 -5.39 14.43
N LEU A 30 3.72 -6.64 14.08
CA LEU A 30 4.62 -7.45 13.25
C LEU A 30 4.75 -6.83 11.85
N LEU A 31 3.61 -6.54 11.21
CA LEU A 31 3.60 -5.94 9.88
C LEU A 31 4.24 -4.55 9.86
N ARG A 32 4.04 -3.72 10.90
CA ARG A 32 4.72 -2.41 11.00
C ARG A 32 6.24 -2.54 11.03
N ARG A 33 6.78 -3.56 11.71
CA ARG A 33 8.22 -3.80 11.73
C ARG A 33 8.73 -4.17 10.34
N ASP A 34 8.00 -5.01 9.61
CA ASP A 34 8.38 -5.39 8.24
C ASP A 34 8.36 -4.18 7.31
N ILE A 35 7.31 -3.35 7.39
CA ILE A 35 7.23 -2.07 6.67
C ILE A 35 8.40 -1.16 7.05
N GLU A 36 8.68 -0.98 8.35
CA GLU A 36 9.79 -0.16 8.82
C GLU A 36 11.14 -0.63 8.26
N LEU A 37 11.37 -1.94 8.15
CA LEU A 37 12.60 -2.47 7.58
C LEU A 37 12.76 -2.12 6.09
N VAL A 38 11.67 -2.20 5.32
CA VAL A 38 11.66 -1.91 3.88
C VAL A 38 11.90 -0.43 3.61
N PHE A 39 11.22 0.44 4.36
CA PHE A 39 11.23 1.90 4.16
C PHE A 39 12.09 2.65 5.20
N ARG A 40 13.03 1.96 5.85
CA ARG A 40 13.76 2.47 7.02
C ARG A 40 14.37 3.86 6.83
N PRO A 41 15.11 4.16 5.74
CA PRO A 41 15.79 5.46 5.63
C PRO A 41 14.81 6.63 5.66
N ASP A 42 13.71 6.51 4.93
CA ASP A 42 12.72 7.58 4.79
C ASP A 42 11.81 7.68 6.03
N LEU A 43 11.43 6.56 6.62
CA LEU A 43 10.66 6.55 7.88
C LEU A 43 11.49 7.06 9.07
N GLU A 44 12.80 6.81 9.10
CA GLU A 44 13.68 7.40 10.11
C GLU A 44 13.78 8.91 9.92
N ALA A 45 13.98 9.39 8.68
CA ALA A 45 14.00 10.82 8.40
C ALA A 45 12.69 11.50 8.79
N GLU A 46 11.55 10.87 8.49
CA GLU A 46 10.23 11.38 8.86
C GLU A 46 10.02 11.39 10.39
N PHE A 47 10.44 10.33 11.08
CA PHE A 47 10.40 10.26 12.54
C PHE A 47 11.21 11.40 13.17
N GLN A 48 12.45 11.61 12.73
CA GLN A 48 13.30 12.69 13.24
C GLN A 48 12.73 14.09 12.92
N ARG A 49 12.05 14.25 11.77
CA ARG A 49 11.38 15.49 11.40
C ARG A 49 10.19 15.81 12.32
N GLN A 50 9.36 14.81 12.64
CA GLN A 50 8.16 14.99 13.46
C GLN A 50 8.44 14.95 14.98
N ARG A 51 9.48 14.23 15.41
CA ARG A 51 9.84 14.01 16.82
C ARG A 51 11.32 14.30 17.06
N PRO A 52 11.80 15.54 16.82
CA PRO A 52 13.22 15.87 16.94
C PRO A 52 13.73 15.61 18.36
N GLY A 53 14.84 14.86 18.46
CA GLY A 53 15.46 14.52 19.75
C GLY A 53 14.77 13.40 20.54
N ALA A 54 13.73 12.77 19.99
CA ALA A 54 13.16 11.56 20.58
C ALA A 54 14.12 10.37 20.45
N SER A 55 14.10 9.46 21.43
CA SER A 55 14.88 8.22 21.35
C SER A 55 14.35 7.31 20.25
N SER A 56 15.23 6.50 19.68
CA SER A 56 14.86 5.48 18.69
C SER A 56 13.79 4.50 19.20
N ASP A 57 13.75 4.28 20.52
CA ASP A 57 12.80 3.37 21.16
C ASP A 57 11.35 3.88 21.11
N ALA A 58 11.13 5.18 20.92
CA ALA A 58 9.80 5.77 20.79
C ALA A 58 9.19 5.58 19.38
N LYS A 59 9.98 5.14 18.40
CA LYS A 59 9.57 5.05 16.99
C LYS A 59 8.46 4.04 16.74
N ASP A 60 8.48 2.87 17.36
CA ASP A 60 7.38 1.88 17.22
C ASP A 60 6.05 2.45 17.73
N GLY A 61 6.09 3.22 18.82
CA GLY A 61 4.91 3.91 19.35
C GLY A 61 4.39 4.97 18.38
N TRP A 62 5.27 5.80 17.82
CA TRP A 62 4.91 6.78 16.81
C TRP A 62 4.35 6.12 15.54
N LEU A 63 5.01 5.08 15.00
CA LEU A 63 4.51 4.34 13.84
C LEU A 63 3.14 3.70 14.12
N HIS A 64 2.88 3.20 15.33
CA HIS A 64 1.57 2.70 15.72
C HIS A 64 0.48 3.79 15.65
N GLU A 65 0.83 5.05 15.95
CA GLU A 65 -0.09 6.18 15.89
C GLU A 65 -0.36 6.64 14.45
N VAL A 66 0.69 6.75 13.62
CA VAL A 66 0.62 7.47 12.33
C VAL A 66 0.67 6.60 11.09
N LEU A 67 1.24 5.39 11.15
CA LEU A 67 1.46 4.59 9.94
C LEU A 67 0.14 3.98 9.47
N LEU A 68 -0.26 4.33 8.25
CA LEU A 68 -1.39 3.75 7.55
C LEU A 68 -0.90 2.87 6.40
N ALA A 69 -1.53 1.70 6.24
CA ALA A 69 -1.41 0.84 5.08
C ALA A 69 -2.69 0.89 4.25
N ILE A 70 -2.53 1.10 2.94
CA ILE A 70 -3.58 1.32 1.96
C ILE A 70 -3.41 0.29 0.85
N PRO A 71 -3.83 -0.97 1.06
CA PRO A 71 -3.88 -1.94 -0.01
C PRO A 71 -4.91 -1.48 -1.04
N THR A 72 -4.47 -1.39 -2.28
CA THR A 72 -5.30 -1.07 -3.44
C THR A 72 -5.42 -2.29 -4.34
N TRP A 73 -6.55 -2.40 -5.03
CA TRP A 73 -6.83 -3.45 -5.99
C TRP A 73 -7.37 -2.86 -7.27
N GLN A 74 -6.98 -3.43 -8.41
CA GLN A 74 -7.58 -3.11 -9.72
C GLN A 74 -8.16 -4.38 -10.32
N PRO A 75 -9.41 -4.36 -10.84
CA PRO A 75 -9.92 -5.47 -11.61
C PRO A 75 -9.13 -5.61 -12.90
N ALA A 76 -8.81 -6.85 -13.26
CA ALA A 76 -8.19 -7.22 -14.51
C ALA A 76 -9.16 -8.03 -15.37
N THR A 77 -8.92 -8.04 -16.67
CA THR A 77 -9.63 -8.86 -17.65
C THR A 77 -9.01 -10.24 -17.80
N GLN A 78 -7.71 -10.37 -17.55
CA GLN A 78 -6.99 -11.64 -17.58
C GLN A 78 -6.82 -12.25 -16.18
N ASP A 79 -6.62 -13.57 -16.12
CA ASP A 79 -6.09 -14.23 -14.93
C ASP A 79 -4.62 -13.81 -14.74
N LEU A 80 -4.36 -12.97 -13.74
CA LEU A 80 -3.03 -12.44 -13.48
C LEU A 80 -2.09 -13.44 -12.79
N SER A 81 -2.50 -14.70 -12.61
CA SER A 81 -1.60 -15.79 -12.22
C SER A 81 -0.88 -16.41 -13.42
N GLU A 82 -1.33 -16.11 -14.64
CA GLU A 82 -0.75 -16.65 -15.87
C GLU A 82 0.52 -15.91 -16.31
N ILE A 83 1.37 -16.60 -17.06
CA ILE A 83 2.59 -16.05 -17.67
C ILE A 83 2.39 -16.00 -19.18
N SER A 84 1.98 -14.85 -19.68
CA SER A 84 1.82 -14.58 -21.11
C SER A 84 2.11 -13.12 -21.44
N ASP A 85 2.37 -12.82 -22.71
CA ASP A 85 2.61 -11.44 -23.16
C ASP A 85 1.37 -10.55 -22.99
N GLN A 86 0.18 -11.12 -23.16
CA GLN A 86 -1.09 -10.43 -22.96
C GLN A 86 -1.27 -10.02 -21.49
N VAL A 87 -1.05 -10.96 -20.57
CA VAL A 87 -1.15 -10.69 -19.12
C VAL A 87 -0.08 -9.69 -18.69
N ASN A 88 1.14 -9.78 -19.24
CA ASN A 88 2.20 -8.81 -18.97
C ASN A 88 1.87 -7.42 -19.55
N GLY A 89 1.16 -7.35 -20.67
CA GLY A 89 0.60 -6.11 -21.21
C GLY A 89 -0.36 -5.44 -20.24
N GLU A 90 -1.35 -6.19 -19.77
CA GLU A 90 -2.33 -5.69 -18.82
C GLU A 90 -1.68 -5.28 -17.48
N ARG A 91 -0.74 -6.06 -16.94
CA ARG A 91 0.03 -5.68 -15.73
C ARG A 91 0.71 -4.31 -15.88
N ARG A 92 1.26 -3.99 -17.05
CA ARG A 92 1.89 -2.68 -17.30
C ARG A 92 0.86 -1.55 -17.31
N GLU A 93 -0.31 -1.76 -17.90
CA GLU A 93 -1.41 -0.78 -17.91
C GLU A 93 -1.93 -0.51 -16.49
N LEU A 94 -2.15 -1.57 -15.71
CA LEU A 94 -2.59 -1.48 -14.31
C LEU A 94 -1.54 -0.78 -13.43
N LEU A 95 -0.26 -1.09 -13.62
CA LEU A 95 0.84 -0.40 -12.91
C LEU A 95 0.93 1.08 -13.30
N ALA A 96 0.72 1.42 -14.57
CA ALA A 96 0.71 2.80 -15.04
C ALA A 96 -0.47 3.57 -14.43
N ASN A 97 -1.67 2.99 -14.40
CA ASN A 97 -2.83 3.60 -13.77
C ASN A 97 -2.61 3.88 -12.28
N PHE A 98 -2.11 2.87 -11.53
CA PHE A 98 -1.74 3.03 -10.12
C PHE A 98 -0.68 4.11 -9.94
N THR A 99 0.36 4.14 -10.78
CA THR A 99 1.45 5.12 -10.68
C THR A 99 0.94 6.54 -10.87
N THR A 100 0.06 6.78 -11.83
CA THR A 100 -0.56 8.10 -12.02
C THR A 100 -1.41 8.48 -10.80
N TRP A 101 -2.10 7.53 -10.18
CA TRP A 101 -3.01 7.81 -9.05
C TRP A 101 -2.22 8.11 -7.78
N SER A 102 -1.32 7.21 -7.44
CA SER A 102 -0.44 7.33 -6.27
C SER A 102 0.46 8.56 -6.34
N SER A 103 0.92 8.97 -7.53
CA SER A 103 1.74 10.18 -7.67
C SER A 103 0.94 11.47 -7.42
N SER A 104 -0.30 11.57 -7.91
CA SER A 104 -1.20 12.71 -7.61
C SER A 104 -1.57 12.74 -6.12
N LEU A 105 -1.95 11.59 -5.56
CA LEU A 105 -2.26 11.46 -4.14
C LEU A 105 -1.06 11.88 -3.28
N ARG A 106 0.14 11.37 -3.58
CA ARG A 106 1.36 11.71 -2.84
C ARG A 106 1.68 13.20 -2.87
N ALA A 107 1.46 13.88 -3.99
CA ALA A 107 1.66 15.33 -4.09
C ALA A 107 0.72 16.09 -3.13
N ARG A 108 -0.53 15.63 -2.98
CA ARG A 108 -1.53 16.21 -2.07
C ARG A 108 -1.25 15.92 -0.60
N LEU A 109 -0.60 14.80 -0.29
CA LEU A 109 -0.26 14.40 1.09
C LEU A 109 1.01 15.07 1.63
N ALA A 110 1.78 15.75 0.79
CA ALA A 110 2.96 16.49 1.24
C ALA A 110 2.59 17.48 2.37
N PRO A 111 3.43 17.61 3.42
CA PRO A 111 4.78 17.08 3.56
C PRO A 111 4.87 15.68 4.22
N HIS A 112 3.76 14.96 4.41
CA HIS A 112 3.78 13.66 5.06
C HIS A 112 4.49 12.61 4.19
N TRP A 113 5.27 11.75 4.83
CA TRP A 113 5.86 10.62 4.13
C TRP A 113 4.76 9.75 3.52
N THR A 114 4.91 9.45 2.22
CA THR A 114 4.01 8.59 1.45
C THR A 114 4.83 7.84 0.40
N ASP A 115 4.73 6.51 0.41
CA ASP A 115 5.43 5.61 -0.51
C ASP A 115 4.56 4.37 -0.82
N ALA A 116 4.97 3.52 -1.76
CA ALA A 116 4.30 2.27 -2.07
C ALA A 116 5.31 1.13 -2.25
N SER A 117 4.85 -0.11 -2.05
CA SER A 117 5.61 -1.28 -2.47
C SER A 117 5.72 -1.30 -3.99
N CYS A 118 6.92 -1.46 -4.53
CA CYS A 118 7.11 -1.69 -5.95
C CYS A 118 6.57 -3.09 -6.30
N PRO A 119 5.55 -3.27 -7.16
CA PRO A 119 4.99 -4.60 -7.42
C PRO A 119 5.94 -5.55 -8.16
N LEU A 120 7.02 -5.01 -8.73
CA LEU A 120 8.03 -5.77 -9.47
C LEU A 120 9.18 -6.25 -8.58
N GLU A 121 9.55 -5.45 -7.58
CA GLU A 121 10.77 -5.64 -6.78
C GLU A 121 10.51 -5.76 -5.27
N GLY A 122 9.32 -5.36 -4.83
CA GLY A 122 8.90 -5.22 -3.43
C GLY A 122 9.69 -4.18 -2.62
N CYS A 123 10.60 -3.43 -3.24
CA CYS A 123 11.33 -2.32 -2.64
C CYS A 123 10.46 -1.05 -2.55
N ALA A 124 11.01 0.01 -1.95
CA ALA A 124 10.40 1.33 -1.97
C ALA A 124 10.24 1.85 -3.40
N LYS A 125 9.04 2.30 -3.78
CA LYS A 125 8.76 2.80 -5.14
C LYS A 125 9.33 4.20 -5.36
N TYR A 126 9.26 5.08 -4.36
CA TYR A 126 9.67 6.49 -4.47
C TYR A 126 10.88 6.85 -3.61
N GLY A 127 11.03 6.20 -2.47
CA GLY A 127 12.07 6.46 -1.50
C GLY A 127 13.40 5.74 -1.76
N THR A 128 14.19 5.63 -0.70
CA THR A 128 15.51 5.01 -0.74
C THR A 128 15.37 3.49 -0.71
N PRO A 129 15.87 2.75 -1.72
CA PRO A 129 15.79 1.31 -1.71
C PRO A 129 16.66 0.71 -0.58
N THR A 130 16.18 -0.38 0.01
CA THR A 130 16.91 -1.19 0.98
C THR A 130 17.11 -2.60 0.44
N SER A 131 17.87 -3.44 1.14
CA SER A 131 17.99 -4.87 0.81
C SER A 131 16.80 -5.71 1.29
N VAL A 132 15.78 -5.08 1.89
CA VAL A 132 14.59 -5.76 2.41
C VAL A 132 13.42 -5.55 1.44
N ILE A 133 12.69 -6.63 1.19
CA ILE A 133 11.57 -6.66 0.24
C ILE A 133 10.27 -6.74 1.03
N TYR A 134 9.31 -5.90 0.68
CA TYR A 134 7.94 -6.03 1.18
C TYR A 134 7.26 -7.21 0.49
N ASN A 135 6.88 -8.21 1.28
CA ASN A 135 6.11 -9.34 0.80
C ASN A 135 4.63 -8.97 0.68
N GLU A 136 4.19 -8.59 -0.52
CA GLU A 136 2.82 -8.16 -0.80
C GLU A 136 1.78 -9.23 -0.39
N LEU A 137 2.08 -10.52 -0.57
CA LEU A 137 1.22 -11.64 -0.18
C LEU A 137 1.00 -11.68 1.35
N GLU A 138 2.07 -11.58 2.13
CA GLU A 138 2.00 -11.56 3.60
C GLU A 138 1.32 -10.28 4.10
N GLY A 139 1.64 -9.14 3.49
CA GLY A 139 1.02 -7.86 3.78
C GLY A 139 -0.50 -7.90 3.61
N LEU A 140 -0.97 -8.30 2.44
CA LEU A 140 -2.40 -8.38 2.12
C LEU A 140 -3.13 -9.42 2.98
N THR A 141 -2.57 -10.60 3.21
CA THR A 141 -3.20 -11.60 4.09
C THR A 141 -3.23 -11.14 5.56
N SER A 142 -2.22 -10.37 6.00
CA SER A 142 -2.19 -9.76 7.33
C SER A 142 -3.21 -8.62 7.48
N LEU A 143 -3.40 -7.81 6.44
CA LEU A 143 -4.32 -6.66 6.43
C LEU A 143 -5.78 -7.06 6.23
N LEU A 144 -6.05 -7.85 5.19
CA LEU A 144 -7.41 -8.10 4.66
C LEU A 144 -7.96 -9.48 5.04
N LYS A 145 -7.11 -10.41 5.47
CA LYS A 145 -7.49 -11.80 5.78
C LYS A 145 -8.11 -12.55 4.59
N TYR A 146 -7.83 -12.09 3.36
CA TYR A 146 -8.26 -12.76 2.14
C TYR A 146 -7.53 -14.09 1.97
N SER A 147 -8.18 -15.02 1.27
CA SER A 147 -7.59 -16.32 0.94
C SER A 147 -6.38 -16.14 0.04
N SER A 148 -5.39 -17.02 0.17
CA SER A 148 -4.26 -17.12 -0.74
C SER A 148 -4.10 -18.54 -1.26
N VAL A 149 -3.54 -18.66 -2.46
CA VAL A 149 -3.24 -19.96 -3.08
C VAL A 149 -1.79 -19.99 -3.58
N PRO A 150 -1.11 -21.14 -3.52
CA PRO A 150 0.21 -21.30 -4.10
C PRO A 150 0.12 -21.29 -5.64
N ILE A 151 1.03 -20.57 -6.30
CA ILE A 151 1.21 -20.52 -7.75
C ILE A 151 2.72 -20.59 -8.05
N GLY A 152 3.20 -21.76 -8.47
CA GLY A 152 4.63 -21.99 -8.69
C GLY A 152 5.42 -21.91 -7.37
N CYS A 153 6.48 -21.09 -7.34
CA CYS A 153 7.27 -20.84 -6.13
C CYS A 153 6.74 -19.67 -5.27
N CYS A 154 5.77 -18.91 -5.78
CA CYS A 154 5.15 -17.79 -5.08
C CYS A 154 3.69 -18.13 -4.71
N GLY A 155 3.05 -17.30 -3.88
CA GLY A 155 1.60 -17.36 -3.67
C GLY A 155 0.94 -16.10 -4.20
N ILE A 156 -0.37 -16.17 -4.46
CA ILE A 156 -1.22 -15.02 -4.77
C ILE A 156 -2.33 -14.88 -3.73
N VAL A 157 -2.74 -13.65 -3.47
CA VAL A 157 -3.98 -13.37 -2.72
C VAL A 157 -5.15 -13.33 -3.70
N LEU A 158 -6.25 -13.97 -3.34
CA LEU A 158 -7.48 -13.98 -4.11
C LEU A 158 -8.39 -12.86 -3.64
N HIS A 159 -8.69 -11.91 -4.52
CA HIS A 159 -9.70 -10.90 -4.23
C HIS A 159 -11.07 -11.59 -4.08
N PRO A 160 -11.92 -11.25 -3.10
CA PRO A 160 -13.21 -11.93 -2.90
C PRO A 160 -14.11 -11.87 -4.14
N GLU A 161 -14.10 -10.76 -4.87
CA GLU A 161 -14.92 -10.60 -6.08
C GLU A 161 -14.18 -10.98 -7.37
N TRP A 162 -12.92 -10.59 -7.48
CA TRP A 162 -12.17 -10.68 -8.74
C TRP A 162 -11.22 -11.88 -8.78
N GLN A 163 -11.10 -12.61 -7.67
CA GLN A 163 -10.28 -13.80 -7.53
C GLN A 163 -8.84 -13.54 -8.03
N ARG A 164 -8.45 -14.20 -9.12
CA ARG A 164 -7.11 -14.10 -9.74
C ARG A 164 -7.01 -12.94 -10.74
N CYS A 165 -8.13 -12.36 -11.12
CA CYS A 165 -8.23 -11.23 -12.05
C CYS A 165 -8.16 -9.91 -11.29
N ALA A 166 -7.18 -9.77 -10.40
CA ALA A 166 -7.05 -8.64 -9.50
C ALA A 166 -5.58 -8.27 -9.31
N TYR A 167 -5.25 -6.99 -9.46
CA TYR A 167 -3.89 -6.48 -9.33
C TYR A 167 -3.74 -5.65 -8.05
N PRO A 168 -3.10 -6.19 -7.00
CA PRO A 168 -2.89 -5.45 -5.78
C PRO A 168 -1.61 -4.62 -5.79
N VAL A 169 -1.65 -3.46 -5.13
CA VAL A 169 -0.47 -2.70 -4.72
C VAL A 169 -0.76 -2.01 -3.39
N THR A 170 0.16 -2.09 -2.42
CA THR A 170 -0.02 -1.41 -1.12
C THR A 170 0.75 -0.09 -1.08
N LEU A 171 0.01 0.99 -0.79
CA LEU A 171 0.55 2.31 -0.48
C LEU A 171 0.61 2.52 1.04
N PHE A 172 1.58 3.27 1.51
CA PHE A 172 1.79 3.59 2.91
C PHE A 172 1.92 5.09 3.09
N THR A 173 1.44 5.61 4.21
CA THR A 173 1.61 7.02 4.55
C THR A 173 1.65 7.24 6.06
N THR A 174 2.22 8.37 6.46
CA THR A 174 2.14 8.92 7.82
C THR A 174 1.12 10.06 7.93
N ALA A 175 0.40 10.38 6.85
CA ALA A 175 -0.64 11.39 6.84
C ALA A 175 -1.81 10.97 7.76
N PRO A 176 -2.43 11.92 8.48
CA PRO A 176 -3.65 11.66 9.24
C PRO A 176 -4.77 11.08 8.35
N PRO A 177 -5.60 10.14 8.85
CA PRO A 177 -6.67 9.52 8.06
C PRO A 177 -7.60 10.52 7.38
N GLU A 178 -7.96 11.60 8.05
CA GLU A 178 -8.82 12.66 7.51
C GLU A 178 -8.19 13.36 6.30
N LEU A 179 -6.88 13.61 6.33
CA LEU A 179 -6.15 14.21 5.22
C LEU A 179 -6.03 13.22 4.06
N LEU A 180 -5.76 11.95 4.36
CA LEU A 180 -5.74 10.87 3.37
C LEU A 180 -7.06 10.79 2.61
N LEU A 181 -8.20 10.76 3.32
CA LEU A 181 -9.51 10.61 2.69
C LEU A 181 -9.89 11.83 1.85
N ALA A 182 -9.59 13.05 2.34
CA ALA A 182 -9.78 14.27 1.55
C ALA A 182 -8.94 14.24 0.26
N ALA A 183 -7.66 13.87 0.37
CA ALA A 183 -6.76 13.81 -0.78
C ALA A 183 -7.16 12.73 -1.81
N ILE A 184 -7.69 11.58 -1.36
CA ILE A 184 -8.27 10.56 -2.25
C ILE A 184 -9.48 11.13 -2.98
N ALA A 185 -10.41 11.78 -2.28
CA ALA A 185 -11.60 12.36 -2.90
C ALA A 185 -11.26 13.43 -3.95
N GLU A 186 -10.29 14.31 -3.67
CA GLU A 186 -9.81 15.31 -4.63
C GLU A 186 -9.13 14.67 -5.85
N THR A 187 -8.31 13.63 -5.63
CA THR A 187 -7.64 12.89 -6.71
C THR A 187 -8.66 12.22 -7.64
N GLU A 188 -9.75 11.68 -7.08
CA GLU A 188 -10.84 11.12 -7.88
C GLU A 188 -11.65 12.18 -8.62
N ALA A 189 -11.94 13.32 -7.98
CA ALA A 189 -12.67 14.41 -8.63
C ALA A 189 -11.90 14.99 -9.82
N GLU A 190 -10.59 15.17 -9.68
CA GLU A 190 -9.70 15.62 -10.76
C GLU A 190 -9.71 14.64 -11.94
N ARG A 191 -9.68 13.34 -11.66
CA ARG A 191 -9.72 12.29 -12.69
C ARG A 191 -11.07 12.11 -13.35
N GLY A 192 -12.17 12.32 -12.61
CA GLY A 192 -13.52 12.21 -13.15
C GLY A 192 -13.95 13.42 -13.98
N GLY A 193 -13.26 14.55 -13.83
CA GLY A 193 -13.46 15.77 -14.62
C GLY A 193 -12.57 15.88 -15.87
N ALA A 194 -11.64 14.94 -16.08
CA ALA A 194 -10.75 14.84 -17.24
C ALA A 194 -11.34 13.90 -18.30
#